data_AF-A0A1M7B2M2-F1
#
_entry.id   AF-A0A1M7B2M2-F1
#
_cell.length_a   1.000
_cell.length_b   1.000
_cell.length_c   1.000
_cell.angle_alpha   90.00
_cell.angle_beta   90.00
_cell.angle_gamma   90.00
#
_symmetry.space_group_name_H-M   'P 1'
#
loop_
_entity.id
_entity.type
_entity.pdbx_description
1 polymer ?
#
loop_
_entity_poly.entity_id
_entity_poly.type
_entity_poly.pdbx_seq_one_letter_code
_entity_poly.pdbx_strand_id
1 'polypeptide(L)'
;MIEYKKIQEFLEERKQIPENWDDGNQIYWDKFSNYLVTDIQSAIKVLETECTPEDISWICEVFDDVARKSQSKEFIAAIHRIHDKMPDDVQKNIEIDIEYAEAEIIDRK
;
A
#
# COMPACT_ATOMS: atom_id res chain seq x y z
N MET A 1 -14.87 -7.20 0.42
CA MET A 1 -14.80 -6.21 -0.66
C MET A 1 -14.25 -4.91 -0.08
N ILE A 2 -13.11 -4.48 -0.62
CA ILE A 2 -12.48 -3.20 -0.30
C ILE A 2 -13.23 -2.09 -1.03
N GLU A 3 -13.39 -0.93 -0.38
CA GLU A 3 -14.08 0.23 -0.94
C GLU A 3 -13.14 1.43 -0.93
N TYR A 4 -13.07 2.17 -2.04
CA TYR A 4 -12.22 3.37 -2.14
C TYR A 4 -12.54 4.40 -1.07
N LYS A 5 -13.83 4.60 -0.75
CA LYS A 5 -14.25 5.50 0.34
C LYS A 5 -13.60 5.14 1.67
N LYS A 6 -13.45 3.84 1.98
CA LYS A 6 -12.83 3.40 3.22
C LYS A 6 -11.32 3.65 3.20
N ILE A 7 -10.67 3.47 2.05
CA ILE A 7 -9.27 3.87 1.86
C ILE A 7 -9.11 5.38 2.11
N GLN A 8 -9.98 6.22 1.57
CA GLN A 8 -9.94 7.66 1.83
C GLN A 8 -10.04 7.99 3.32
N GLU A 9 -10.90 7.30 4.08
CA GLU A 9 -10.97 7.46 5.55
C GLU A 9 -9.63 7.11 6.22
N PHE A 10 -8.92 6.08 5.76
CA PHE A 10 -7.58 5.75 6.25
C PHE A 10 -6.56 6.83 5.89
N LEU A 11 -6.62 7.40 4.68
CA LEU A 11 -5.69 8.45 4.27
C LEU A 11 -5.90 9.74 5.06
N GLU A 12 -7.15 10.11 5.32
CA GLU A 12 -7.46 11.25 6.18
C GLU A 12 -6.99 11.02 7.63
N GLU A 13 -7.12 9.80 8.16
CA GLU A 13 -6.56 9.43 9.46
C GLU A 13 -5.02 9.56 9.49
N ARG A 14 -4.34 9.06 8.45
CA ARG A 14 -2.87 9.13 8.33
C ARG A 14 -2.33 10.55 8.39
N LYS A 15 -3.00 11.47 7.70
CA LYS A 15 -2.64 12.90 7.64
C LYS A 15 -2.73 13.60 9.00
N GLN A 16 -3.44 13.03 9.97
CA GLN A 16 -3.51 13.56 11.34
C GLN A 16 -2.43 12.99 12.27
N ILE A 17 -1.70 11.95 11.86
CA ILE A 17 -0.68 11.30 12.68
C ILE A 17 0.66 12.06 12.48
N PRO A 18 1.25 12.62 13.55
CA PRO A 18 2.56 13.26 13.46
C PRO A 18 3.64 12.27 13.02
N GLU A 19 4.49 12.69 12.08
CA GLU A 19 5.57 11.84 11.53
C GLU A 19 6.49 11.25 12.60
N ASN A 20 6.75 12.00 13.68
CA ASN A 20 7.65 11.59 14.76
C ASN A 20 6.97 10.75 15.86
N TRP A 21 5.73 10.32 15.65
CA TRP A 21 5.03 9.44 16.58
C TRP A 21 5.08 7.99 16.10
N ASP A 22 6.22 7.34 16.35
CA ASP A 22 6.51 5.97 15.88
C ASP A 22 5.41 4.95 16.26
N ASP A 23 4.94 4.95 17.51
CA ASP A 23 3.85 4.07 17.95
C ASP A 23 2.55 4.31 17.16
N GLY A 24 2.23 5.58 16.88
CA GLY A 24 1.05 5.97 16.12
C GLY A 24 1.13 5.50 14.67
N ASN A 25 2.30 5.67 14.04
CA ASN A 25 2.57 5.18 12.69
C ASN A 25 2.43 3.66 12.61
N GLN A 26 3.02 2.91 13.54
CA GLN A 26 2.93 1.45 13.55
C GLN A 26 1.48 0.95 13.72
N ILE A 27 0.72 1.55 14.64
CA ILE A 27 -0.70 1.21 14.84
C ILE A 27 -1.50 1.46 13.55
N TYR A 28 -1.22 2.58 12.87
CA TYR A 28 -1.86 2.91 11.61
C TYR A 28 -1.50 1.93 10.49
N TRP A 29 -0.22 1.68 10.27
CA TRP A 29 0.27 0.78 9.23
C TRP A 29 -0.31 -0.62 9.41
N ASP A 30 -0.33 -1.12 10.65
CA ASP A 30 -0.95 -2.40 10.96
C ASP A 30 -2.45 -2.43 10.67
N LYS A 31 -3.19 -1.40 11.11
CA LYS A 31 -4.64 -1.30 10.88
C LYS A 31 -4.97 -1.23 9.40
N PHE A 32 -4.22 -0.44 8.62
CA PHE A 32 -4.51 -0.22 7.21
C PHE A 32 -4.12 -1.42 6.35
N SER A 33 -2.91 -1.97 6.54
CA SER A 33 -2.50 -3.20 5.86
C SER A 33 -3.45 -4.36 6.19
N ASN A 34 -3.87 -4.52 7.46
CA ASN A 34 -4.85 -5.54 7.85
C ASN A 34 -6.18 -5.38 7.11
N TYR A 35 -6.64 -4.15 6.88
CA TYR A 35 -7.84 -3.89 6.09
C TYR A 35 -7.66 -4.36 4.63
N LEU A 36 -6.56 -3.95 3.98
CA LEU A 36 -6.29 -4.31 2.58
C LEU A 36 -6.16 -5.83 2.37
N VAL A 37 -5.52 -6.55 3.30
CA VAL A 37 -5.36 -8.01 3.17
C VAL A 37 -6.63 -8.80 3.46
N THR A 38 -7.68 -8.20 4.03
CA THR A 38 -8.97 -8.91 4.21
C THR A 38 -9.56 -9.39 2.88
N ASP A 39 -9.23 -8.72 1.78
CA ASP A 39 -9.65 -9.05 0.44
C ASP A 39 -8.65 -8.46 -0.57
N ILE A 40 -7.50 -9.13 -0.70
CA ILE A 40 -6.36 -8.63 -1.48
C ILE A 40 -6.71 -8.41 -2.96
N GLN A 41 -7.62 -9.21 -3.52
CA GLN A 41 -8.04 -9.06 -4.92
C GLN A 41 -8.88 -7.79 -5.12
N SER A 42 -9.79 -7.51 -4.18
CA SER A 42 -10.51 -6.24 -4.20
C SER A 42 -9.58 -5.06 -3.93
N ALA A 43 -8.60 -5.19 -3.03
CA ALA A 43 -7.60 -4.16 -2.76
C ALA A 43 -6.84 -3.78 -4.04
N ILE A 44 -6.26 -4.78 -4.73
CA ILE A 44 -5.54 -4.58 -6.00
C ILE A 44 -6.40 -3.83 -7.01
N LYS A 45 -7.65 -4.26 -7.19
CA LYS A 45 -8.57 -3.62 -8.13
C LYS A 45 -8.79 -2.14 -7.79
N VAL A 46 -9.04 -1.81 -6.52
CA VAL A 46 -9.28 -0.42 -6.10
C VAL A 46 -8.01 0.43 -6.30
N LEU A 47 -6.83 -0.10 -5.92
CA LEU A 47 -5.56 0.60 -6.10
C LEU A 47 -5.24 0.89 -7.58
N GLU A 48 -5.56 -0.05 -8.48
CA GLU A 48 -5.29 0.10 -9.92
C GLU A 48 -6.29 1.01 -10.66
N THR A 49 -7.51 1.19 -10.13
CA THR A 49 -8.62 1.80 -10.89
C THR A 49 -9.26 3.03 -10.26
N GLU A 50 -9.14 3.21 -8.94
CA GLU A 50 -9.82 4.30 -8.21
C GLU A 50 -8.82 5.24 -7.51
N CYS A 51 -7.67 4.74 -7.07
CA CYS A 51 -6.66 5.54 -6.38
C CYS A 51 -5.92 6.50 -7.33
N THR A 52 -5.76 7.74 -6.87
CA THR A 52 -4.98 8.78 -7.54
C THR A 52 -3.48 8.63 -7.25
N PRO A 53 -2.59 9.30 -8.00
CA PRO A 53 -1.16 9.31 -7.67
C PRO A 53 -0.84 9.83 -6.27
N GLU A 54 -1.62 10.80 -5.77
CA GLU A 54 -1.51 11.29 -4.39
C GLU A 54 -1.90 10.19 -3.39
N ASP A 55 -3.01 9.49 -3.64
CA ASP A 55 -3.41 8.36 -2.78
C ASP A 55 -2.30 7.30 -2.72
N ILE A 56 -1.75 6.90 -3.88
CA ILE A 56 -0.69 5.88 -3.96
C ILE A 56 0.57 6.31 -3.21
N SER A 57 0.91 7.60 -3.25
CA SER A 57 2.06 8.16 -2.51
C SER A 57 1.93 8.04 -0.99
N TRP A 58 0.71 7.88 -0.46
CA TRP A 58 0.47 7.62 0.95
C TRP A 58 0.29 6.14 1.25
N ILE A 59 -0.32 5.39 0.33
CA ILE A 59 -0.59 3.96 0.52
C ILE A 59 0.70 3.14 0.43
N CYS A 60 1.73 3.61 -0.29
CA CYS A 60 2.99 2.89 -0.44
C CYS A 60 3.66 2.56 0.89
N GLU A 61 3.44 3.38 1.93
CA GLU A 61 3.96 3.18 3.29
C GLU A 61 3.55 1.83 3.93
N VAL A 62 2.53 1.15 3.40
CA VAL A 62 2.07 -0.15 3.91
C VAL A 62 2.25 -1.29 2.91
N PHE A 63 2.93 -1.08 1.78
CA PHE A 63 3.09 -2.10 0.75
C PHE A 63 3.87 -3.32 1.26
N ASP A 64 4.92 -3.11 2.04
CA ASP A 64 5.71 -4.17 2.67
C ASP A 64 4.88 -4.99 3.65
N ASP A 65 4.10 -4.34 4.51
CA ASP A 65 3.18 -5.01 5.43
C ASP A 65 2.12 -5.83 4.68
N VAL A 66 1.55 -5.28 3.60
CA VAL A 66 0.58 -5.99 2.77
C VAL A 66 1.23 -7.19 2.08
N ALA A 67 2.43 -7.03 1.52
CA ALA A 67 3.17 -8.12 0.87
C ALA A 67 3.53 -9.22 1.87
N ARG A 68 4.08 -8.85 3.02
CA ARG A 68 4.43 -9.75 4.13
C ARG A 68 3.23 -10.56 4.61
N LYS A 69 2.10 -9.89 4.86
CA LYS A 69 0.88 -10.53 5.40
C LYS A 69 0.15 -11.38 4.38
N SER A 70 0.06 -10.93 3.12
CA SER A 70 -0.68 -11.63 2.07
C SER A 70 0.13 -12.69 1.35
N GLN A 71 1.46 -12.55 1.31
CA GLN A 71 2.37 -13.32 0.45
C GLN A 71 1.90 -13.36 -1.01
N SER A 72 1.22 -12.31 -1.47
CA SER A 72 0.57 -12.26 -2.77
C SER A 72 1.55 -11.78 -3.84
N LYS A 73 2.01 -12.70 -4.69
CA LYS A 73 2.81 -12.35 -5.89
C LYS A 73 2.03 -11.46 -6.87
N GLU A 74 0.70 -11.60 -6.91
CA GLU A 74 -0.15 -10.73 -7.73
C GLU A 74 -0.19 -9.30 -7.17
N PHE A 75 -0.09 -9.12 -5.86
CA PHE A 75 0.01 -7.78 -5.27
C PHE A 75 1.32 -7.09 -5.69
N ILE A 76 2.45 -7.82 -5.66
CA ILE A 76 3.73 -7.30 -6.18
C ILE A 76 3.63 -6.94 -7.65
N ALA A 77 3.05 -7.81 -8.48
CA ALA A 77 2.85 -7.51 -9.89
C ALA A 77 1.94 -6.27 -10.08
N ALA A 78 0.93 -6.09 -9.24
CA ALA A 78 0.03 -4.95 -9.29
C ALA A 78 0.73 -3.64 -8.92
N ILE A 79 1.52 -3.58 -7.84
CA ILE A 79 2.22 -2.34 -7.45
C ILE A 79 3.23 -1.88 -8.51
N HIS A 80 3.86 -2.80 -9.24
CA HIS A 80 4.66 -2.48 -10.43
C HIS A 80 3.83 -1.90 -11.57
N ARG A 81 2.68 -2.49 -11.89
CA ARG A 81 1.76 -1.94 -12.91
C ARG A 81 1.20 -0.58 -12.52
N ILE A 82 1.03 -0.32 -11.23
CA ILE A 82 0.63 0.98 -10.69
C ILE A 82 1.77 1.97 -10.89
N HIS A 83 2.98 1.63 -10.43
CA HIS A 83 4.19 2.42 -10.60
C HIS A 83 4.41 2.87 -12.05
N ASP A 84 4.32 1.96 -13.02
CA ASP A 84 4.51 2.27 -14.45
C ASP A 84 3.53 3.30 -15.02
N LYS A 85 2.38 3.50 -14.37
CA LYS A 85 1.35 4.48 -14.78
C LYS A 85 1.45 5.81 -14.03
N MET A 86 2.31 5.91 -13.02
CA MET A 86 2.44 7.10 -12.19
C MET A 86 3.30 8.18 -12.86
N PRO A 87 3.08 9.47 -12.52
CA PRO A 87 4.02 10.53 -12.84
C PRO A 87 5.43 10.26 -12.29
N ASP A 88 6.47 10.73 -12.98
CA ASP A 88 7.89 10.49 -12.64
C ASP A 88 8.27 10.85 -11.19
N ASP A 89 7.65 11.88 -10.60
CA ASP A 89 7.89 12.28 -9.22
C ASP A 89 7.30 11.29 -8.22
N VAL A 90 6.11 10.77 -8.51
CA VAL A 90 5.47 9.72 -7.70
C VAL A 90 6.20 8.39 -7.84
N GLN A 91 6.64 8.03 -9.05
CA GLN A 91 7.45 6.82 -9.29
C GLN A 91 8.67 6.78 -8.37
N LYS A 92 9.47 7.85 -8.37
CA LYS A 92 10.65 7.97 -7.50
C LYS A 92 10.32 7.94 -6.02
N ASN A 93 9.15 8.46 -5.64
CA ASN A 93 8.72 8.50 -4.24
C ASN A 93 8.40 7.09 -3.71
N ILE A 94 7.79 6.23 -4.53
CA ILE A 94 7.31 4.92 -4.10
C ILE A 94 8.27 3.76 -4.42
N GLU A 95 9.34 4.01 -5.17
CA GLU A 95 10.28 2.97 -5.66
C GLU A 95 10.84 2.14 -4.50
N ILE A 96 11.28 2.79 -3.43
CA ILE A 96 11.85 2.10 -2.26
C ILE A 96 10.83 1.23 -1.51
N ASP A 97 9.58 1.67 -1.43
CA ASP A 97 8.52 0.90 -0.77
C ASP A 97 8.15 -0.36 -1.57
N ILE A 98 8.25 -0.29 -2.90
CA ILE A 98 8.09 -1.47 -3.76
C ILE A 98 9.24 -2.46 -3.53
N GLU A 99 10.49 -1.98 -3.47
CA GLU A 99 11.64 -2.86 -3.17
C GLU A 99 11.49 -3.57 -1.81
N TYR A 100 11.03 -2.86 -0.78
CA TYR A 100 10.74 -3.45 0.53
C TYR A 100 9.62 -4.49 0.45
N ALA A 101 8.55 -4.21 -0.29
CA ALA A 101 7.46 -5.16 -0.50
C ALA A 101 7.91 -6.43 -1.23
N GLU A 102 8.78 -6.32 -2.22
CA GLU A 102 9.36 -7.48 -2.91
C GLU A 102 10.17 -8.38 -1.98
N ALA A 103 10.97 -7.77 -1.10
CA ALA A 103 11.81 -8.49 -0.15
C ALA A 103 11.01 -9.33 0.86
N GLU A 104 9.74 -9.00 1.08
CA GLU A 104 8.83 -9.71 1.98
C GLU A 104 8.21 -10.98 1.37
N ILE A 105 8.31 -11.19 0.05
CA ILE A 105 7.80 -12.41 -0.59
C ILE A 105 8.78 -13.56 -0.38
N ILE A 106 8.33 -14.57 0.35
CA ILE A 106 9.12 -15.78 0.60
C ILE A 106 8.93 -16.74 -0.58
N ASP A 107 9.95 -16.84 -1.43
CA ASP A 107 10.05 -17.92 -2.41
C ASP A 107 10.37 -19.25 -1.71
N ARG A 108 9.31 -20.01 -1.41
CA ARG A 108 9.46 -21.41 -0.99
C ARG A 108 9.95 -22.22 -2.20
N LYS A 109 11.21 -22.64 -2.13
CA LYS A 109 11.81 -23.64 -3.04
C LYS A 109 11.10 -24.98 -2.96
#